data_AF-A0A6J4NQP8-F1
#
_entry.id   AF-A0A6J4NQP8-F1
#
_cell.length_a   1.000
_cell.length_b   1.000
_cell.length_c   1.000
_cell.angle_alpha   90.00
_cell.angle_beta   90.00
_cell.angle_gamma   90.00
#
_symmetry.space_group_name_H-M   'P 1'
#
loop_
_entity.id
_entity.type
_entity.pdbx_description
1 polymer ?
#
loop_
_entity_poly.entity_id
_entity_poly.type
_entity_poly.pdbx_seq_one_letter_code
_entity_poly.pdbx_strand_id
1 'polypeptide(L)'
;MDSGAADDRGFGASERVYRALMRAYPEEVRRRYAGEMVRYFGDLCREERLSRGAKGVTLLWARTLPDLLFTALQERGALFRRNAYLPAAPGTVARWGALCALLGGIMGLTLQLIGSLLGALSILTGVYSYGTGPLMQLFTLSMLLGALSLSSLGLFGLYGAVVARSGAARPGPLAGAGAISSVAAAFLWLSIGGYAIADQLASGSALFAPFEWLWNAGSFTIPTAILCWFLGLLLLGIAAARQRLPARLRILPLALLAFTVPCYLLRDYDFGAVLGNPVIAGIVMVFGQSLPFVGIASLGLVLLKDLDADEPLAMSGGPAARVAARGTARSARWPAGRAWVLTAFLLGAVLCAWAYASRDDLYRAYLGLQPEAQNVGEKAYVAGQRLGMEKTAGGARVTLASVYAEERRVIVGYEVEDLNDQRRVGGYPAELQPLLGFGYGRPTPREEKYLKEYGLGTNVVALTDRSDTDFRMAENSGMTSEGPDNMVEGPLQNMVAFEPEEGLEPGEGHRFRLEIPLVEEAVVPLEEKRLPPEPFPGKPFVFDFEIPVQPDP
;
A
#
# COMPACT_ATOMS: atom_id res chain seq x y z
N MET A 1 -12.95 -45.16 15.95
CA MET A 1 -14.36 -44.71 15.86
C MET A 1 -14.54 -43.37 16.60
N ASP A 2 -13.55 -42.46 16.51
CA ASP A 2 -13.48 -41.24 17.35
C ASP A 2 -13.30 -39.93 16.56
N SER A 3 -13.46 -39.99 15.22
CA SER A 3 -13.34 -38.83 14.33
C SER A 3 -14.59 -37.95 14.25
N GLY A 4 -15.71 -38.34 14.87
CA GLY A 4 -16.98 -37.61 14.80
C GLY A 4 -17.06 -36.35 15.69
N ALA A 5 -16.38 -36.34 16.84
CA ALA A 5 -16.55 -35.28 17.85
C ALA A 5 -15.73 -34.01 17.55
N ALA A 6 -14.70 -34.08 16.69
CA ALA A 6 -13.92 -32.93 16.29
C ALA A 6 -14.60 -32.10 15.18
N ASP A 7 -15.41 -32.75 14.33
CA ASP A 7 -16.04 -32.11 13.17
C ASP A 7 -17.26 -31.26 13.55
N ASP A 8 -17.98 -31.63 14.63
CA ASP A 8 -19.13 -30.87 15.16
C ASP A 8 -18.78 -29.47 15.71
N ARG A 9 -17.54 -29.25 16.13
CA ARG A 9 -17.12 -27.94 16.68
C ARG A 9 -17.03 -26.84 15.62
N GLY A 10 -16.72 -27.21 14.37
CA GLY A 10 -16.63 -26.27 13.26
C GLY A 10 -17.99 -25.68 12.85
N PHE A 11 -19.05 -26.49 12.89
CA PHE A 11 -20.42 -26.07 12.55
C PHE A 11 -20.94 -24.97 13.46
N GLY A 12 -20.66 -25.10 14.77
CA GLY A 12 -21.06 -24.10 15.74
C GLY A 12 -20.42 -22.72 15.49
N ALA A 13 -19.25 -22.63 14.85
CA ALA A 13 -18.59 -21.34 14.60
C ALA A 13 -19.32 -20.53 13.51
N SER A 14 -19.56 -21.10 12.32
CA SER A 14 -20.25 -20.41 11.22
C SER A 14 -21.69 -20.01 11.61
N GLU A 15 -22.43 -20.88 12.29
CA GLU A 15 -23.79 -20.56 12.73
C GLU A 15 -23.81 -19.44 13.79
N ARG A 16 -22.82 -19.42 14.70
CA ARG A 16 -22.67 -18.33 15.70
C ARG A 16 -22.38 -17.00 15.03
N VAL A 17 -21.51 -16.97 14.02
CA VAL A 17 -21.21 -15.76 13.24
C VAL A 17 -22.44 -15.30 12.48
N TYR A 18 -23.14 -16.19 11.79
CA TYR A 18 -24.37 -15.85 11.05
C TYR A 18 -25.46 -15.31 11.99
N ARG A 19 -25.66 -15.95 13.14
CA ARG A 19 -26.60 -15.48 14.18
C ARG A 19 -26.21 -14.10 14.74
N ALA A 20 -24.92 -13.79 14.84
CA ALA A 20 -24.45 -12.47 15.23
C ALA A 20 -24.75 -11.43 14.13
N LEU A 21 -24.54 -11.77 12.85
CA LEU A 21 -24.87 -10.92 11.71
C LEU A 21 -26.37 -10.63 11.61
N MET A 22 -27.23 -11.58 11.96
CA MET A 22 -28.69 -11.35 12.03
C MET A 22 -29.10 -10.26 13.03
N ARG A 23 -28.22 -9.82 13.94
CA ARG A 23 -28.48 -8.62 14.76
C ARG A 23 -28.45 -7.32 13.96
N ALA A 24 -27.89 -7.33 12.76
CA ALA A 24 -27.96 -6.22 11.83
C ALA A 24 -29.37 -6.05 11.23
N TYR A 25 -30.21 -7.09 11.20
CA TYR A 25 -31.59 -6.94 10.73
C TYR A 25 -32.46 -6.18 11.73
N PRO A 26 -33.52 -5.48 11.25
CA PRO A 26 -34.51 -4.87 12.12
C PRO A 26 -35.16 -5.89 13.07
N GLU A 27 -35.59 -5.43 14.24
CA GLU A 27 -36.14 -6.32 15.27
C GLU A 27 -37.36 -7.11 14.79
N GLU A 28 -38.22 -6.49 13.99
CA GLU A 28 -39.44 -7.10 13.44
C GLU A 28 -39.11 -8.28 12.52
N VAL A 29 -38.18 -8.08 11.58
CA VAL A 29 -37.69 -9.12 10.67
C VAL A 29 -36.98 -10.21 11.46
N ARG A 30 -36.15 -9.84 12.44
CA ARG A 30 -35.43 -10.78 13.29
C ARG A 30 -36.38 -11.67 14.11
N ARG A 31 -37.41 -11.09 14.72
CA ARG A 31 -38.40 -11.86 15.51
C ARG A 31 -39.14 -12.87 14.66
N ARG A 32 -39.44 -12.52 13.40
CA ARG A 32 -40.24 -13.36 12.51
C ARG A 32 -39.42 -14.41 11.77
N TYR A 33 -38.21 -14.09 11.31
CA TYR A 33 -37.48 -14.91 10.35
C TYR A 33 -36.09 -15.36 10.80
N ALA A 34 -35.52 -14.82 11.89
CA ALA A 34 -34.12 -15.15 12.23
C ALA A 34 -33.90 -16.63 12.55
N GLY A 35 -34.87 -17.29 13.19
CA GLY A 35 -34.77 -18.72 13.47
C GLY A 35 -34.73 -19.57 12.19
N GLU A 36 -35.58 -19.24 11.21
CA GLU A 36 -35.66 -19.93 9.92
C GLU A 36 -34.42 -19.66 9.07
N MET A 37 -33.97 -18.40 8.97
CA MET A 37 -32.77 -18.03 8.21
C MET A 37 -31.49 -18.67 8.76
N VAL A 38 -31.32 -18.71 10.08
CA VAL A 38 -30.16 -19.35 10.71
C VAL A 38 -30.15 -20.86 10.44
N ARG A 39 -31.31 -21.53 10.52
CA ARG A 39 -31.43 -22.96 10.21
C ARG A 39 -31.10 -23.23 8.75
N TYR A 40 -31.70 -22.48 7.83
CA TYR A 40 -31.46 -22.62 6.40
C TYR A 40 -29.98 -22.42 6.04
N PHE A 41 -29.32 -21.41 6.62
CA PHE A 41 -27.88 -21.21 6.43
C PHE A 41 -27.03 -22.35 6.99
N GLY A 42 -27.41 -22.89 8.15
CA GLY A 42 -26.76 -24.06 8.75
C GLY A 42 -26.86 -25.31 7.86
N ASP A 43 -28.01 -25.51 7.22
CA ASP A 43 -28.23 -26.61 6.28
C ASP A 43 -27.40 -26.44 5.00
N LEU A 44 -27.34 -25.23 4.44
CA LEU A 44 -26.45 -24.92 3.30
C LEU A 44 -24.96 -25.13 3.63
N CYS A 45 -24.53 -24.75 4.84
CA CYS A 45 -23.15 -25.00 5.27
C CYS A 45 -22.83 -26.49 5.37
N ARG A 46 -23.77 -27.32 5.82
CA ARG A 46 -23.61 -28.79 5.86
C ARG A 46 -23.50 -29.37 4.46
N GLU A 47 -24.39 -28.97 3.55
CA GLU A 47 -24.42 -29.46 2.18
C GLU A 47 -23.15 -29.09 1.40
N GLU A 48 -22.71 -27.83 1.46
CA GLU A 48 -21.50 -27.38 0.76
C GLU A 48 -20.23 -28.00 1.34
N ARG A 49 -20.19 -28.26 2.66
CA ARG A 49 -19.06 -28.96 3.27
C ARG A 49 -19.00 -30.43 2.87
N LEU A 50 -20.12 -31.14 2.85
CA LEU A 50 -20.18 -32.53 2.38
C LEU A 50 -19.78 -32.64 0.90
N SER A 51 -20.15 -31.66 0.09
CA SER A 51 -19.86 -31.67 -1.35
C SER A 51 -18.44 -31.20 -1.71
N ARG A 52 -17.93 -30.16 -1.03
CA ARG A 52 -16.71 -29.43 -1.44
C ARG A 52 -15.75 -29.13 -0.27
N GLY A 53 -15.98 -29.69 0.91
CA GLY A 53 -15.17 -29.47 2.10
C GLY A 53 -15.16 -28.01 2.57
N ALA A 54 -14.05 -27.59 3.17
CA ALA A 54 -13.88 -26.23 3.70
C ALA A 54 -13.94 -25.13 2.61
N LYS A 55 -13.54 -25.45 1.37
CA LYS A 55 -13.61 -24.52 0.24
C LYS A 55 -15.06 -24.19 -0.12
N GLY A 56 -15.97 -25.16 -0.07
CA GLY A 56 -17.41 -24.94 -0.31
C GLY A 56 -18.02 -23.95 0.68
N VAL A 57 -17.72 -24.13 1.97
CA VAL A 57 -18.20 -23.22 3.03
C VAL A 57 -17.64 -21.80 2.86
N THR A 58 -16.37 -21.67 2.48
CA THR A 58 -15.73 -20.37 2.23
C THR A 58 -16.39 -19.65 1.05
N LEU A 59 -16.65 -20.36 -0.05
CA LEU A 59 -17.34 -19.81 -1.23
C LEU A 59 -18.79 -19.41 -0.91
N LEU A 60 -19.49 -20.20 -0.10
CA LEU A 60 -20.82 -19.88 0.39
C LEU A 60 -20.81 -18.56 1.18
N TRP A 61 -19.84 -18.36 2.09
CA TRP A 61 -19.67 -17.10 2.82
C TRP A 61 -19.38 -15.92 1.90
N ALA A 62 -18.50 -16.09 0.92
CA ALA A 62 -18.17 -15.04 -0.05
C ALA A 62 -19.40 -14.56 -0.84
N ARG A 63 -20.36 -15.46 -1.10
CA ARG A 63 -21.62 -15.13 -1.79
C ARG A 63 -22.72 -14.60 -0.87
N THR A 64 -22.88 -15.19 0.32
CA THR A 64 -23.99 -14.87 1.23
C THR A 64 -23.73 -13.61 2.05
N LEU A 65 -22.47 -13.31 2.39
CA LEU A 65 -22.14 -12.15 3.22
C LEU A 65 -22.52 -10.81 2.54
N PRO A 66 -22.19 -10.55 1.25
CA PRO A 66 -22.58 -9.30 0.59
C PRO A 66 -24.09 -9.17 0.44
N ASP A 67 -24.78 -10.25 0.06
CA ASP A 67 -26.24 -10.27 -0.11
C ASP A 67 -26.98 -9.99 1.20
N LEU A 68 -26.52 -10.60 2.29
CA LEU A 68 -27.06 -10.39 3.62
C LEU A 68 -26.84 -8.96 4.11
N LEU A 69 -25.65 -8.39 3.88
CA LEU A 69 -25.38 -6.99 4.19
C LEU A 69 -26.25 -6.04 3.37
N PHE A 70 -26.40 -6.29 2.07
CA PHE A 70 -27.18 -5.45 1.17
C PHE A 70 -28.66 -5.48 1.53
N THR A 71 -29.21 -6.66 1.77
CA THR A 71 -30.61 -6.85 2.18
C THR A 71 -30.86 -6.24 3.57
N ALA A 72 -29.96 -6.43 4.53
CA ALA A 72 -30.07 -5.79 5.84
C ALA A 72 -30.06 -4.25 5.75
N LEU A 73 -29.18 -3.69 4.90
CA LEU A 73 -29.11 -2.26 4.64
C LEU A 73 -30.35 -1.74 3.90
N GLN A 74 -30.89 -2.51 2.97
CA GLN A 74 -32.11 -2.16 2.23
C GLN A 74 -33.34 -2.16 3.14
N GLU A 75 -33.53 -3.19 3.95
CA GLU A 75 -34.62 -3.29 4.93
C GLU A 75 -34.50 -2.20 6.01
N ARG A 76 -33.29 -1.97 6.53
CA ARG A 76 -33.06 -0.82 7.41
C ARG A 76 -33.29 0.50 6.69
N GLY A 77 -32.90 0.63 5.44
CA GLY A 77 -33.12 1.82 4.62
C GLY A 77 -34.61 2.11 4.37
N ALA A 78 -35.41 1.07 4.16
CA ALA A 78 -36.86 1.16 4.04
C ALA A 78 -37.50 1.59 5.36
N LEU A 79 -37.00 1.05 6.49
CA LEU A 79 -37.39 1.52 7.82
C LEU A 79 -36.89 2.94 8.13
N PHE A 80 -35.70 3.34 7.67
CA PHE A 80 -35.21 4.72 7.78
C PHE A 80 -36.06 5.70 6.96
N ARG A 81 -36.60 5.27 5.81
CA ARG A 81 -37.55 6.08 5.04
C ARG A 81 -38.90 6.22 5.74
N ARG A 82 -39.37 5.18 6.44
CA ARG A 82 -40.65 5.19 7.19
C ARG A 82 -40.53 5.90 8.54
N ASN A 83 -39.43 5.64 9.25
CA ASN A 83 -39.05 6.21 10.52
C ASN A 83 -37.82 7.09 10.26
N ALA A 84 -38.05 8.34 9.84
CA ALA A 84 -37.00 9.34 9.62
C ALA A 84 -36.34 9.81 10.94
N TYR A 85 -36.03 8.88 11.84
CA TYR A 85 -35.20 9.08 13.00
C TYR A 85 -33.82 8.52 12.65
N LEU A 86 -32.85 9.42 12.52
CA LEU A 86 -31.43 9.06 12.55
C LEU A 86 -31.18 8.19 13.80
N PRO A 87 -30.25 7.21 13.73
CA PRO A 87 -29.97 6.30 14.86
C PRO A 87 -29.45 7.06 16.10
N ALA A 88 -29.01 8.30 15.90
CA ALA A 88 -28.71 9.27 16.94
C ALA A 88 -29.40 10.60 16.60
N ALA A 89 -29.50 11.50 17.58
CA ALA A 89 -30.02 12.85 17.34
C ALA A 89 -29.29 13.50 16.14
N PRO A 90 -30.01 14.19 15.24
CA PRO A 90 -29.41 14.79 14.03
C PRO A 90 -28.17 15.65 14.30
N GLY A 91 -28.18 16.39 15.42
CA GLY A 91 -27.02 17.17 15.86
C GLY A 91 -25.80 16.32 16.22
N THR A 92 -25.99 15.14 16.81
CA THR A 92 -24.91 14.20 17.11
C THR A 92 -24.29 13.65 15.82
N VAL A 93 -25.13 13.25 14.86
CA VAL A 93 -24.66 12.79 13.54
C VAL A 93 -23.90 13.89 12.82
N ALA A 94 -24.41 15.13 12.86
CA ALA A 94 -23.77 16.29 12.28
C ALA A 94 -22.38 16.54 12.89
N ARG A 95 -22.24 16.45 14.22
CA ARG A 95 -20.97 16.64 14.93
C ARG A 95 -19.93 15.57 14.59
N TRP A 96 -20.33 14.30 14.62
CA TRP A 96 -19.41 13.21 14.28
C TRP A 96 -18.98 13.27 12.82
N GLY A 97 -19.91 13.53 11.89
CA GLY A 97 -19.53 13.71 10.50
C GLY A 97 -18.67 14.96 10.29
N ALA A 98 -18.92 16.08 10.98
CA ALA A 98 -18.04 17.25 10.91
C ALA A 98 -16.61 16.93 11.39
N LEU A 99 -16.47 16.12 12.45
CA LEU A 99 -15.18 15.61 12.92
C LEU A 99 -14.53 14.66 11.91
N CYS A 100 -15.28 13.75 11.30
CA CYS A 100 -14.78 12.87 10.24
C CYS A 100 -14.31 13.66 9.00
N ALA A 101 -15.05 14.70 8.59
CA ALA A 101 -14.64 15.59 7.51
C ALA A 101 -13.33 16.31 7.86
N LEU A 102 -13.21 16.83 9.08
CA LEU A 102 -12.00 17.51 9.53
C LEU A 102 -10.79 16.57 9.54
N LEU A 103 -10.92 15.39 10.16
CA LEU A 103 -9.83 14.42 10.25
C LEU A 103 -9.47 13.84 8.88
N GLY A 104 -10.45 13.46 8.07
CA GLY A 104 -10.23 12.94 6.72
C GLY A 104 -9.56 13.97 5.81
N GLY A 105 -9.99 15.23 5.87
CA GLY A 105 -9.38 16.32 5.12
C GLY A 105 -7.95 16.65 5.59
N ILE A 106 -7.69 16.71 6.90
CA ILE A 106 -6.32 16.94 7.40
C ILE A 106 -5.41 15.77 7.03
N MET A 107 -5.86 14.53 7.23
CA MET A 107 -5.07 13.34 6.92
C MET A 107 -4.73 13.26 5.43
N GLY A 108 -5.72 13.48 4.55
CA GLY A 108 -5.49 13.52 3.11
C GLY A 108 -4.56 14.64 2.68
N LEU A 109 -4.70 15.85 3.25
CA LEU A 109 -3.80 16.97 2.99
C LEU A 109 -2.36 16.65 3.41
N THR A 110 -2.17 16.11 4.61
CA THR A 110 -0.84 15.74 5.13
C THR A 110 -0.18 14.68 4.25
N LEU A 111 -0.91 13.64 3.86
CA LEU A 111 -0.40 12.59 2.97
C LEU A 111 0.05 13.16 1.62
N GLN A 112 -0.77 14.02 1.04
CA GLN A 112 -0.45 14.64 -0.24
C GLN A 112 0.77 15.56 -0.13
N LEU A 113 0.84 16.42 0.88
CA LEU A 113 1.99 17.29 1.11
C LEU A 113 3.27 16.50 1.36
N ILE A 114 3.20 15.41 2.12
CA ILE A 114 4.35 14.52 2.36
C ILE A 114 4.77 13.88 1.05
N GLY A 115 3.88 13.18 0.33
CA GLY A 115 4.23 12.54 -0.95
C GLY A 115 4.82 13.52 -1.96
N SER A 116 4.29 14.74 -1.98
CA SER A 116 4.75 15.84 -2.83
C SER A 116 6.13 16.36 -2.48
N LEU A 117 6.38 16.63 -1.19
CA LEU A 117 7.69 17.09 -0.72
C LEU A 117 8.77 16.05 -1.01
N LEU A 118 8.42 14.78 -0.86
CA LEU A 118 9.30 13.65 -1.11
C LEU A 118 9.56 13.45 -2.61
N GLY A 119 8.54 13.59 -3.45
CA GLY A 119 8.71 13.59 -4.90
C GLY A 119 9.56 14.77 -5.39
N ALA A 120 9.37 15.96 -4.82
CA ALA A 120 10.21 17.12 -5.13
C ALA A 120 11.66 16.90 -4.69
N LEU A 121 11.88 16.37 -3.48
CA LEU A 121 13.22 16.03 -2.97
C LEU A 121 13.89 14.97 -3.84
N SER A 122 13.14 13.97 -4.31
CA SER A 122 13.59 12.94 -5.25
C SER A 122 14.13 13.57 -6.54
N ILE A 123 13.34 14.45 -7.17
CA ILE A 123 13.74 15.17 -8.39
C ILE A 123 14.98 16.05 -8.14
N LEU A 124 15.03 16.75 -7.00
CA LEU A 124 16.12 17.68 -6.67
C LEU A 124 17.44 16.98 -6.35
N THR A 125 17.39 15.81 -5.72
CA THR A 125 18.58 15.13 -5.21
C THR A 125 19.10 14.05 -6.13
N GLY A 126 18.28 13.50 -7.03
CA GLY A 126 18.65 12.38 -7.92
C GLY A 126 19.01 11.07 -7.19
N VAL A 127 18.91 11.07 -5.84
CA VAL A 127 19.40 9.99 -4.96
C VAL A 127 18.25 9.40 -4.13
N TYR A 128 17.07 10.02 -4.17
CA TYR A 128 15.92 9.59 -3.37
C TYR A 128 14.89 8.85 -4.21
N SER A 129 15.07 7.55 -4.42
CA SER A 129 13.96 6.65 -4.74
C SER A 129 13.16 6.43 -3.46
N TYR A 130 12.16 7.28 -3.24
CA TYR A 130 11.37 7.21 -2.02
C TYR A 130 10.51 5.94 -2.02
N GLY A 131 10.81 5.01 -1.12
CA GLY A 131 9.82 4.08 -0.56
C GLY A 131 8.93 3.36 -1.58
N THR A 132 9.48 2.92 -2.71
CA THR A 132 8.83 1.91 -3.57
C THR A 132 8.67 0.57 -2.86
N GLY A 133 9.29 0.44 -1.68
CA GLY A 133 9.05 -0.66 -0.77
C GLY A 133 7.54 -0.86 -0.54
N PRO A 134 7.04 -2.10 -0.67
CA PRO A 134 5.64 -2.46 -0.62
C PRO A 134 4.99 -2.08 0.71
N LEU A 135 5.72 -2.11 1.82
CA LEU A 135 5.20 -1.69 3.12
C LEU A 135 4.85 -0.20 3.14
N MET A 136 5.71 0.64 2.57
CA MET A 136 5.46 2.08 2.52
C MET A 136 4.32 2.40 1.54
N GLN A 137 4.24 1.68 0.42
CA GLN A 137 3.11 1.78 -0.50
C GLN A 137 1.79 1.35 0.16
N LEU A 138 1.78 0.22 0.88
CA LEU A 138 0.62 -0.28 1.61
C LEU A 138 0.18 0.69 2.71
N PHE A 139 1.14 1.23 3.46
CA PHE A 139 0.87 2.22 4.50
C PHE A 139 0.27 3.49 3.89
N THR A 140 0.86 4.01 2.81
CA THR A 140 0.40 5.22 2.13
C THR A 140 -0.99 5.02 1.52
N LEU A 141 -1.21 3.86 0.87
CA LEU A 141 -2.51 3.48 0.32
C LEU A 141 -3.57 3.35 1.43
N SER A 142 -3.24 2.68 2.54
CA SER A 142 -4.16 2.51 3.68
C SER A 142 -4.54 3.85 4.29
N MET A 143 -3.57 4.75 4.45
CA MET A 143 -3.80 6.10 4.96
C MET A 143 -4.65 6.93 3.99
N LEU A 144 -4.41 6.83 2.68
CA LEU A 144 -5.21 7.51 1.66
C LEU A 144 -6.66 7.01 1.66
N LEU A 145 -6.85 5.70 1.68
CA LEU A 145 -8.19 5.08 1.74
C LEU A 145 -8.91 5.45 3.03
N GLY A 146 -8.21 5.47 4.17
CA GLY A 146 -8.74 5.98 5.43
C GLY A 146 -9.18 7.44 5.33
N ALA A 147 -8.39 8.29 4.66
CA ALA A 147 -8.71 9.72 4.49
C ALA A 147 -9.94 9.92 3.62
N LEU A 148 -10.07 9.14 2.53
CA LEU A 148 -11.22 9.15 1.63
C LEU A 148 -12.49 8.60 2.32
N SER A 149 -12.38 7.54 3.12
CA SER A 149 -13.48 7.01 3.92
C SER A 149 -13.97 8.03 4.95
N LEU A 150 -13.07 8.62 5.74
CA LEU A 150 -13.42 9.65 6.72
C LEU A 150 -14.02 10.89 6.06
N SER A 151 -13.47 11.32 4.92
CA SER A 151 -14.01 12.42 4.11
C SER A 151 -15.43 12.13 3.62
N SER A 152 -15.69 10.89 3.16
CA SER A 152 -17.01 10.45 2.70
C SER A 152 -18.02 10.37 3.85
N LEU A 153 -17.63 9.87 5.02
CA LEU A 153 -18.43 9.94 6.25
C LEU A 153 -18.66 11.38 6.70
N GLY A 154 -17.73 12.27 6.38
CA GLY A 154 -17.85 13.70 6.60
C GLY A 154 -19.05 14.33 5.91
N LEU A 155 -19.29 13.92 4.66
CA LEU A 155 -20.46 14.34 3.89
C LEU A 155 -21.77 13.84 4.51
N PHE A 156 -21.76 12.67 5.14
CA PHE A 156 -22.91 12.20 5.92
C PHE A 156 -23.20 13.11 7.15
N GLY A 157 -22.18 13.76 7.71
CA GLY A 157 -22.36 14.83 8.70
C GLY A 157 -23.15 16.02 8.17
N LEU A 158 -22.86 16.43 6.93
CA LEU A 158 -23.62 17.50 6.26
C LEU A 158 -25.09 17.12 6.09
N TYR A 159 -25.40 15.84 5.79
CA TYR A 159 -26.77 15.35 5.83
C TYR A 159 -27.40 15.51 7.21
N GLY A 160 -26.70 15.11 8.28
CA GLY A 160 -27.15 15.33 9.65
C GLY A 160 -27.47 16.79 9.96
N ALA A 161 -26.65 17.73 9.49
CA ALA A 161 -26.87 19.17 9.64
C ALA A 161 -28.10 19.66 8.85
N VAL A 162 -28.28 19.18 7.61
CA VAL A 162 -29.47 19.44 6.79
C VAL A 162 -30.74 18.95 7.48
N VAL A 163 -30.71 17.73 8.02
CA VAL A 163 -31.85 17.15 8.77
C VAL A 163 -32.14 17.97 10.03
N ALA A 164 -31.11 18.28 10.82
CA ALA A 164 -31.25 19.04 12.06
C ALA A 164 -31.94 20.40 11.82
N ARG A 165 -31.61 21.08 10.72
CA ARG A 165 -32.16 22.39 10.38
C ARG A 165 -33.48 22.35 9.61
N SER A 166 -33.83 21.23 9.00
CA SER A 166 -35.13 21.06 8.33
C SER A 166 -36.29 20.97 9.34
N GLY A 167 -36.00 20.72 10.62
CA GLY A 167 -37.01 20.62 11.68
C GLY A 167 -37.97 19.46 11.44
N ALA A 168 -39.27 19.70 11.59
CA ALA A 168 -40.32 18.70 11.32
C ALA A 168 -40.51 18.41 9.81
N ALA A 169 -39.99 19.27 8.92
CA ALA A 169 -40.04 19.02 7.50
C ALA A 169 -39.05 17.89 7.15
N ARG A 170 -39.55 16.83 6.52
CA ARG A 170 -38.70 15.71 6.10
C ARG A 170 -37.57 16.22 5.21
N PRO A 171 -36.33 15.74 5.41
CA PRO A 171 -35.25 16.04 4.47
C PRO A 171 -35.70 15.63 3.06
N GLY A 172 -35.47 16.51 2.09
CA GLY A 172 -35.86 16.23 0.70
C GLY A 172 -35.18 14.96 0.17
N PRO A 173 -35.76 14.28 -0.83
CA PRO A 173 -35.23 13.03 -1.36
C PRO A 173 -33.78 13.16 -1.87
N LEU A 174 -33.40 14.35 -2.34
CA LEU A 174 -32.03 14.67 -2.75
C LEU A 174 -31.03 14.54 -1.59
N ALA A 175 -31.37 15.00 -0.39
CA ALA A 175 -30.50 14.90 0.78
C ALA A 175 -30.28 13.43 1.16
N GLY A 176 -31.35 12.62 1.14
CA GLY A 176 -31.27 11.19 1.40
C GLY A 176 -30.44 10.44 0.37
N ALA A 177 -30.63 10.73 -0.92
CA ALA A 177 -29.84 10.12 -1.99
C ALA A 177 -28.34 10.48 -1.87
N GLY A 178 -28.01 11.75 -1.62
CA GLY A 178 -26.63 12.17 -1.43
C GLY A 178 -25.96 11.55 -0.19
N ALA A 179 -26.72 11.34 0.89
CA ALA A 179 -26.24 10.63 2.07
C ALA A 179 -25.94 9.15 1.76
N ILE A 180 -26.82 8.47 1.01
CA ILE A 180 -26.60 7.08 0.58
C ILE A 180 -25.35 6.98 -0.30
N SER A 181 -25.20 7.86 -1.29
CA SER A 181 -24.02 7.89 -2.16
C SER A 181 -22.73 8.13 -1.38
N SER A 182 -22.75 9.00 -0.37
CA SER A 182 -21.58 9.25 0.49
C SER A 182 -21.20 8.04 1.34
N VAL A 183 -22.18 7.33 1.91
CA VAL A 183 -21.94 6.09 2.68
C VAL A 183 -21.43 4.97 1.77
N ALA A 184 -22.00 4.84 0.57
CA ALA A 184 -21.55 3.88 -0.44
C ALA A 184 -20.08 4.14 -0.82
N ALA A 185 -19.70 5.39 -1.05
CA ALA A 185 -18.30 5.76 -1.31
C ALA A 185 -17.38 5.35 -0.14
N ALA A 186 -17.76 5.67 1.10
CA ALA A 186 -16.98 5.32 2.29
C ALA A 186 -16.76 3.80 2.41
N PHE A 187 -17.81 3.01 2.14
CA PHE A 187 -17.75 1.55 2.15
C PHE A 187 -16.84 1.01 1.05
N LEU A 188 -16.96 1.53 -0.18
CA LEU A 188 -16.11 1.12 -1.30
C LEU A 188 -14.63 1.40 -1.01
N TRP A 189 -14.29 2.55 -0.44
CA TRP A 189 -12.91 2.86 0.00
C TRP A 189 -12.39 1.87 1.05
N LEU A 190 -13.22 1.50 2.03
CA LEU A 190 -12.85 0.50 3.03
C LEU A 190 -12.73 -0.91 2.43
N SER A 191 -13.58 -1.27 1.48
CA SER A 191 -13.51 -2.56 0.79
C SER A 191 -12.22 -2.68 -0.03
N ILE A 192 -11.81 -1.62 -0.72
CA ILE A 192 -10.52 -1.58 -1.43
C ILE A 192 -9.37 -1.80 -0.44
N GLY A 193 -9.40 -1.14 0.72
CA GLY A 193 -8.35 -1.27 1.74
C GLY A 193 -8.32 -2.65 2.40
N GLY A 194 -9.48 -3.16 2.81
CA GLY A 194 -9.58 -4.49 3.42
C GLY A 194 -9.16 -5.59 2.46
N TYR A 195 -9.48 -5.45 1.17
CA TYR A 195 -9.02 -6.40 0.15
C TYR A 195 -7.50 -6.30 -0.07
N ALA A 196 -6.95 -5.09 -0.21
CA ALA A 196 -5.50 -4.90 -0.39
C ALA A 196 -4.71 -5.53 0.77
N ILE A 197 -5.21 -5.42 2.00
CA ILE A 197 -4.62 -6.07 3.17
C ILE A 197 -4.77 -7.60 3.10
N ALA A 198 -5.96 -8.10 2.75
CA ALA A 198 -6.21 -9.54 2.67
C ALA A 198 -5.38 -10.24 1.59
N ASP A 199 -5.23 -9.60 0.42
CA ASP A 199 -4.42 -10.09 -0.70
C ASP A 199 -2.94 -10.16 -0.32
N GLN A 200 -2.42 -9.13 0.35
CA GLN A 200 -1.05 -9.10 0.87
C GLN A 200 -0.80 -10.17 1.93
N LEU A 201 -1.77 -10.42 2.81
CA LEU A 201 -1.68 -11.51 3.79
C LEU A 201 -1.79 -12.90 3.15
N ALA A 202 -2.58 -13.05 2.08
CA ALA A 202 -2.82 -14.33 1.42
C ALA A 202 -1.70 -14.74 0.45
N SER A 203 -1.07 -13.76 -0.21
CA SER A 203 -0.04 -14.02 -1.21
C SER A 203 1.30 -14.42 -0.60
N GLY A 204 1.55 -14.16 0.69
CA GLY A 204 2.84 -14.44 1.38
C GLY A 204 4.04 -13.63 0.84
N SER A 205 3.90 -13.14 -0.38
CA SER A 205 4.84 -12.38 -1.17
C SER A 205 4.37 -10.94 -1.14
N ALA A 206 5.01 -10.15 -0.26
CA ALA A 206 4.74 -8.72 -0.17
C ALA A 206 4.97 -7.93 -1.48
N LEU A 207 5.39 -8.58 -2.59
CA LEU A 207 6.12 -7.89 -3.66
C LEU A 207 5.67 -8.08 -5.11
N PHE A 208 4.96 -9.13 -5.52
CA PHE A 208 4.85 -9.39 -6.99
C PHE A 208 3.47 -9.60 -7.61
N ALA A 209 2.40 -9.82 -6.84
CA ALA A 209 1.05 -9.95 -7.39
C ALA A 209 0.06 -8.76 -7.22
N PRO A 210 0.31 -7.72 -6.41
CA PRO A 210 -0.77 -6.76 -6.10
C PRO A 210 -1.14 -5.85 -7.28
N PHE A 211 -0.24 -5.63 -8.24
CA PHE A 211 -0.41 -4.54 -9.20
C PHE A 211 -1.39 -4.86 -10.34
N GLU A 212 -1.33 -6.05 -10.95
CA GLU A 212 -2.19 -6.37 -12.10
C GLU A 212 -3.67 -6.53 -11.71
N TRP A 213 -3.95 -7.08 -10.53
CA TRP A 213 -5.33 -7.21 -10.07
C TRP A 213 -5.87 -5.90 -9.48
N LEU A 214 -5.08 -5.14 -8.72
CA LEU A 214 -5.50 -3.80 -8.28
C LEU A 214 -5.80 -2.92 -9.50
N TRP A 215 -5.09 -3.11 -10.60
CA TRP A 215 -5.44 -2.50 -11.88
C TRP A 215 -6.77 -3.02 -12.42
N ASN A 216 -6.98 -4.35 -12.50
CA ASN A 216 -8.18 -4.93 -13.11
C ASN A 216 -9.46 -4.78 -12.27
N ALA A 217 -9.43 -5.00 -10.96
CA ALA A 217 -10.60 -4.84 -10.09
C ALA A 217 -10.72 -3.43 -9.50
N GLY A 218 -9.59 -2.76 -9.28
CA GLY A 218 -9.59 -1.34 -8.92
C GLY A 218 -10.10 -0.45 -10.06
N SER A 219 -9.89 -0.82 -11.32
CA SER A 219 -10.43 -0.07 -12.47
C SER A 219 -11.95 0.07 -12.46
N PHE A 220 -12.69 -0.83 -11.82
CA PHE A 220 -14.15 -0.68 -11.64
C PHE A 220 -14.49 -0.06 -10.29
N THR A 221 -13.83 -0.50 -9.22
CA THR A 221 -14.19 -0.12 -7.84
C THR A 221 -13.81 1.33 -7.53
N ILE A 222 -12.64 1.78 -7.98
CA ILE A 222 -12.13 3.14 -7.74
C ILE A 222 -13.02 4.18 -8.44
N PRO A 223 -13.29 4.09 -9.76
CA PRO A 223 -14.20 5.03 -10.44
C PRO A 223 -15.61 5.04 -9.84
N THR A 224 -16.12 3.87 -9.43
CA THR A 224 -17.43 3.78 -8.76
C THR A 224 -17.43 4.52 -7.43
N ALA A 225 -16.38 4.35 -6.60
CA ALA A 225 -16.25 5.06 -5.33
C ALA A 225 -16.18 6.57 -5.52
N ILE A 226 -15.42 7.02 -6.52
CA ILE A 226 -15.28 8.44 -6.90
C ILE A 226 -16.62 9.00 -7.39
N LEU A 227 -17.31 8.28 -8.28
CA LEU A 227 -18.61 8.69 -8.80
C LEU A 227 -19.64 8.82 -7.67
N CYS A 228 -19.69 7.84 -6.76
CA CYS A 228 -20.55 7.90 -5.58
C CYS A 228 -20.21 9.09 -4.68
N TRP A 229 -18.92 9.40 -4.50
CA TRP A 229 -18.48 10.54 -3.70
C TRP A 229 -18.86 11.88 -4.35
N PHE A 230 -18.65 12.04 -5.67
CA PHE A 230 -19.08 13.22 -6.41
C PHE A 230 -20.59 13.41 -6.42
N LEU A 231 -21.35 12.32 -6.61
CA LEU A 231 -22.80 12.36 -6.55
C LEU A 231 -23.28 12.74 -5.14
N GLY A 232 -22.61 12.23 -4.10
CA GLY A 232 -22.84 12.62 -2.71
C GLY A 232 -22.66 14.12 -2.49
N LEU A 233 -21.52 14.68 -2.90
CA LEU A 233 -21.22 16.11 -2.85
C LEU A 233 -22.25 16.96 -3.61
N LEU A 234 -22.59 16.57 -4.84
CA LEU A 234 -23.55 17.28 -5.69
C LEU A 234 -24.95 17.32 -5.04
N LEU A 235 -25.48 16.16 -4.68
CA LEU A 235 -26.85 16.04 -4.18
C LEU A 235 -26.99 16.69 -2.79
N LEU A 236 -26.01 16.50 -1.91
CA LEU A 236 -26.00 17.18 -0.61
C LEU A 236 -25.75 18.69 -0.75
N GLY A 237 -24.95 19.12 -1.72
CA GLY A 237 -24.74 20.52 -2.03
C GLY A 237 -26.03 21.20 -2.50
N ILE A 238 -26.77 20.58 -3.43
CA ILE A 238 -28.07 21.08 -3.88
C ILE A 238 -29.07 21.11 -2.70
N ALA A 239 -29.09 20.06 -1.88
CA ALA A 239 -29.96 20.02 -0.71
C ALA A 239 -29.61 21.11 0.30
N ALA A 240 -28.32 21.33 0.59
CA ALA A 240 -27.84 22.36 1.49
C ALA A 240 -28.15 23.78 0.96
N ALA A 241 -27.98 24.01 -0.34
CA ALA A 241 -28.30 25.28 -0.99
C ALA A 241 -29.78 25.66 -0.90
N ARG A 242 -30.67 24.66 -0.92
CA ARG A 242 -32.14 24.86 -0.76
C ARG A 242 -32.57 25.13 0.68
N GLN A 243 -31.73 24.84 1.65
CA GLN A 243 -32.06 24.97 3.07
C GLN A 243 -31.63 26.33 3.64
N ARG A 244 -32.22 26.73 4.78
CA ARG A 244 -31.83 27.94 5.52
C ARG A 244 -30.53 27.76 6.32
N LEU A 245 -29.51 27.18 5.68
CA LEU A 245 -28.16 27.11 6.25
C LEU A 245 -27.47 28.49 6.19
N PRO A 246 -26.42 28.73 6.98
CA PRO A 246 -25.57 29.90 6.83
C PRO A 246 -25.01 29.95 5.41
N ALA A 247 -24.86 31.15 4.85
CA ALA A 247 -24.46 31.32 3.45
C ALA A 247 -23.19 30.52 3.07
N ARG A 248 -22.25 30.40 4.01
CA ARG A 248 -21.02 29.62 3.87
C ARG A 248 -21.31 28.14 3.60
N LEU A 249 -22.19 27.51 4.37
CA LEU A 249 -22.53 26.08 4.21
C LEU A 249 -23.39 25.79 2.97
N ARG A 250 -24.09 26.78 2.41
CA ARG A 250 -24.91 26.59 1.21
C ARG A 250 -24.08 26.37 -0.04
N ILE A 251 -23.01 27.14 -0.18
CA ILE A 251 -22.22 27.20 -1.42
C ILE A 251 -21.03 26.24 -1.33
N LEU A 252 -20.49 26.01 -0.13
CA LEU A 252 -19.24 25.27 0.07
C LEU A 252 -19.21 23.88 -0.58
N PRO A 253 -20.23 23.00 -0.47
CA PRO A 253 -20.18 21.67 -1.09
C PRO A 253 -20.21 21.72 -2.63
N LEU A 254 -20.93 22.68 -3.21
CA LEU A 254 -20.99 22.88 -4.66
C LEU A 254 -19.69 23.49 -5.19
N ALA A 255 -19.11 24.44 -4.45
CA ALA A 255 -17.78 24.99 -4.76
C ALA A 255 -16.73 23.88 -4.70
N LEU A 256 -16.74 23.06 -3.64
CA LEU A 256 -15.91 21.87 -3.50
C LEU A 256 -16.00 20.95 -4.72
N LEU A 257 -17.22 20.62 -5.15
CA LEU A 257 -17.43 19.80 -6.34
C LEU A 257 -16.85 20.46 -7.60
N ALA A 258 -17.14 21.75 -7.81
CA ALA A 258 -16.67 22.50 -8.97
C ALA A 258 -15.13 22.60 -9.05
N PHE A 259 -14.44 22.61 -7.92
CA PHE A 259 -12.98 22.55 -7.86
C PHE A 259 -12.44 21.13 -7.99
N THR A 260 -13.08 20.15 -7.35
CA THR A 260 -12.54 18.80 -7.28
C THR A 260 -12.66 18.04 -8.60
N VAL A 261 -13.77 18.21 -9.33
CA VAL A 261 -13.98 17.48 -10.60
C VAL A 261 -12.89 17.81 -11.62
N PRO A 262 -12.55 19.09 -11.90
CA PRO A 262 -11.42 19.42 -12.77
C PRO A 262 -10.09 18.88 -12.25
N CYS A 263 -9.81 18.99 -10.95
CA CYS A 263 -8.57 18.46 -10.38
C CYS A 263 -8.43 16.95 -10.59
N TYR A 264 -9.54 16.22 -10.53
CA TYR A 264 -9.55 14.78 -10.77
C TYR A 264 -9.38 14.44 -12.26
N LEU A 265 -10.08 15.16 -13.15
CA LEU A 265 -9.96 14.98 -14.60
C LEU A 265 -8.58 15.36 -15.14
N LEU A 266 -7.90 16.30 -14.47
CA LEU A 266 -6.55 16.73 -14.81
C LEU A 266 -5.48 15.75 -14.32
N ARG A 267 -5.79 14.79 -13.43
CA ARG A 267 -4.81 13.87 -12.88
C ARG A 267 -4.12 13.02 -13.94
N ASP A 268 -4.84 12.64 -14.99
CA ASP A 268 -4.32 11.78 -16.06
C ASP A 268 -3.72 12.59 -17.23
N TYR A 269 -3.68 13.92 -17.11
CA TYR A 269 -3.05 14.78 -18.11
C TYR A 269 -1.54 14.83 -17.90
N ASP A 270 -0.77 14.60 -18.96
CA ASP A 270 0.68 14.77 -18.95
C ASP A 270 1.03 16.27 -18.88
N PHE A 271 1.02 16.80 -17.66
CA PHE A 271 1.41 18.17 -17.39
C PHE A 271 2.89 18.44 -17.69
N GLY A 272 3.72 17.40 -17.74
CA GLY A 272 5.12 17.52 -18.15
C GLY A 272 5.22 18.00 -19.59
N ALA A 273 4.46 17.36 -20.48
CA ALA A 273 4.36 17.75 -21.89
C ALA A 273 3.74 19.15 -22.08
N VAL A 274 2.72 19.51 -21.28
CA VAL A 274 2.01 20.79 -21.45
C VAL A 274 2.78 21.98 -20.87
N LEU A 275 3.38 21.83 -19.70
CA LEU A 275 4.02 22.94 -18.98
C LEU A 275 5.52 23.06 -19.30
N GLY A 276 6.12 22.06 -19.96
CA GLY A 276 7.53 22.07 -20.34
C GLY A 276 8.51 22.07 -19.16
N ASN A 277 8.01 21.92 -17.94
CA ASN A 277 8.82 21.91 -16.71
C ASN A 277 8.22 20.91 -15.70
N PRO A 278 8.96 19.84 -15.35
CA PRO A 278 8.46 18.78 -14.48
C PRO A 278 8.23 19.27 -13.03
N VAL A 279 8.95 20.30 -12.57
CA VAL A 279 8.76 20.88 -11.24
C VAL A 279 7.44 21.64 -11.17
N ILE A 280 7.13 22.45 -12.20
CA ILE A 280 5.84 23.17 -12.25
C ILE A 280 4.68 22.18 -12.39
N ALA A 281 4.84 21.15 -13.22
CA ALA A 281 3.86 20.06 -13.34
C ALA A 281 3.61 19.37 -12.00
N GLY A 282 4.68 19.02 -11.28
CA GLY A 282 4.61 18.50 -9.93
C GLY A 282 3.79 19.42 -9.03
N ILE A 283 4.19 20.67 -8.86
CA ILE A 283 3.50 21.66 -8.01
C ILE A 283 2.00 21.76 -8.35
N VAL A 284 1.64 21.85 -9.63
CA VAL A 284 0.24 21.91 -10.07
C VAL A 284 -0.54 20.66 -9.66
N MET A 285 0.05 19.46 -9.82
CA MET A 285 -0.57 18.22 -9.35
C MET A 285 -0.75 18.20 -7.83
N VAL A 286 0.25 18.64 -7.06
CA VAL A 286 0.20 18.72 -5.60
C VAL A 286 -0.99 19.57 -5.14
N PHE A 287 -1.11 20.77 -5.71
CA PHE A 287 -2.22 21.67 -5.39
C PHE A 287 -3.56 21.06 -5.83
N GLY A 288 -3.64 20.51 -7.04
CA GLY A 288 -4.85 19.87 -7.55
C GLY A 288 -5.33 18.72 -6.67
N GLN A 289 -4.43 17.84 -6.23
CA GLN A 289 -4.77 16.68 -5.40
C GLN A 289 -5.05 17.04 -3.93
N SER A 290 -4.47 18.14 -3.43
CA SER A 290 -4.65 18.59 -2.05
C SER A 290 -5.94 19.40 -1.83
N LEU A 291 -6.37 20.16 -2.84
CA LEU A 291 -7.54 21.05 -2.76
C LEU A 291 -8.83 20.39 -2.25
N PRO A 292 -9.19 19.17 -2.69
CA PRO A 292 -10.41 18.51 -2.22
C PRO A 292 -10.37 18.23 -0.72
N PHE A 293 -9.21 17.84 -0.20
CA PHE A 293 -9.00 17.58 1.22
C PHE A 293 -9.02 18.87 2.04
N VAL A 294 -8.44 19.97 1.52
CA VAL A 294 -8.55 21.31 2.14
C VAL A 294 -10.00 21.73 2.27
N GLY A 295 -10.79 21.58 1.21
CA GLY A 295 -12.19 21.99 1.24
C GLY A 295 -13.04 21.09 2.14
N ILE A 296 -12.79 19.77 2.20
CA ILE A 296 -13.47 18.87 3.15
C ILE A 296 -13.08 19.19 4.61
N ALA A 297 -11.80 19.44 4.89
CA ALA A 297 -11.37 19.88 6.22
C ALA A 297 -12.05 21.20 6.61
N SER A 298 -12.14 22.13 5.66
CA SER A 298 -12.84 23.41 5.85
C SER A 298 -14.34 23.21 6.10
N LEU A 299 -14.99 22.29 5.37
CA LEU A 299 -16.39 21.92 5.60
C LEU A 299 -16.58 21.38 7.02
N GLY A 300 -15.73 20.46 7.47
CA GLY A 300 -15.76 19.94 8.84
C GLY A 300 -15.59 21.03 9.89
N LEU A 301 -14.63 21.94 9.69
CA LEU A 301 -14.39 23.06 10.60
C LEU A 301 -15.57 24.04 10.67
N VAL A 302 -16.21 24.36 9.54
CA VAL A 302 -17.39 25.25 9.50
C VAL A 302 -18.57 24.58 10.18
N LEU A 303 -18.82 23.28 9.91
CA LEU A 303 -19.89 22.53 10.55
C LEU A 303 -19.72 22.47 12.07
N LEU A 304 -18.50 22.21 12.58
CA LEU A 304 -18.25 22.18 14.03
C LEU A 304 -18.53 23.54 14.68
N LYS A 305 -18.08 24.64 14.07
CA LYS A 305 -18.32 25.99 14.60
C LYS A 305 -19.79 26.35 14.64
N ASP A 306 -20.53 26.02 13.58
CA ASP A 306 -21.96 26.34 13.49
C ASP A 306 -22.81 25.45 14.44
N LEU A 307 -22.36 24.22 14.73
CA LEU A 307 -23.05 23.29 15.65
C LEU A 307 -22.79 23.58 17.14
N ASP A 308 -21.73 24.32 17.47
CA ASP A 308 -21.44 24.77 18.83
C ASP A 308 -22.07 26.13 19.15
N ALA A 309 -22.31 26.96 18.13
CA ALA A 309 -23.01 28.23 18.30
C ALA A 309 -24.50 28.06 18.68
N ASP A 310 -25.09 26.92 18.32
CA ASP A 310 -26.47 26.57 18.65
C ASP A 310 -26.54 25.82 20.00
N GLU A 311 -26.17 26.49 21.11
CA GLU A 311 -26.43 26.05 22.49
C GLU A 311 -27.85 26.46 22.95
N PRO A 312 -28.48 25.69 23.86
CA PRO A 312 -29.47 24.71 23.46
C PRO A 312 -30.65 25.39 22.73
N LEU A 313 -31.07 24.82 21.59
CA LEU A 313 -32.42 25.00 21.08
C LEU A 313 -33.37 24.87 22.26
N ALA A 314 -33.88 26.01 22.73
CA ALA A 314 -34.83 26.09 23.81
C ALA A 314 -36.07 25.37 23.31
N MET A 315 -36.14 24.06 23.55
CA MET A 315 -37.37 23.31 23.43
C MET A 315 -38.36 24.08 24.29
N SER A 316 -39.33 24.70 23.65
CA SER A 316 -40.42 25.45 24.29
C SER A 316 -41.37 24.51 25.05
N GLY A 317 -40.85 23.39 25.56
CA GLY A 317 -41.52 22.56 26.55
C GLY A 317 -41.65 23.37 27.83
N GLY A 318 -42.88 23.41 28.34
CA GLY A 318 -43.22 24.08 29.59
C GLY A 318 -42.34 23.66 30.77
N PRO A 319 -42.40 24.40 31.89
CA PRO A 319 -41.48 24.26 33.03
C PRO A 319 -41.31 22.82 33.55
N ALA A 320 -42.30 21.94 33.39
CA ALA A 320 -42.24 20.54 33.79
C ALA A 320 -41.23 19.69 32.98
N ALA A 321 -41.05 19.93 31.68
CA ALA A 321 -40.09 19.18 30.86
C ALA A 321 -38.62 19.56 31.17
N ARG A 322 -38.39 20.77 31.71
CA ARG A 322 -37.05 21.25 32.08
C ARG A 322 -36.45 20.53 33.28
N VAL A 323 -37.27 19.97 34.17
CA VAL A 323 -36.79 19.26 35.36
C VAL A 323 -36.37 17.84 35.02
N ALA A 324 -37.09 17.15 34.12
CA ALA A 324 -36.74 15.80 33.68
C ALA A 324 -35.48 15.77 32.77
N ALA A 325 -35.30 16.75 31.88
CA ALA A 325 -34.15 16.80 30.98
C ALA A 325 -32.82 17.23 31.68
N ARG A 326 -32.90 17.92 32.83
CA ARG A 326 -31.72 18.31 33.61
C ARG A 326 -31.07 17.16 34.38
N GLY A 327 -31.80 16.07 34.63
CA GLY A 327 -31.28 14.92 35.38
C GLY A 327 -30.29 14.04 34.61
N THR A 328 -30.42 13.98 33.27
CA THR A 328 -29.65 13.05 32.42
C THR A 328 -28.57 13.71 31.57
N ALA A 329 -28.53 15.04 31.49
CA ALA A 329 -27.55 15.78 30.69
C ALA A 329 -26.29 16.22 31.46
N ARG A 330 -25.90 15.50 32.52
CA ARG A 330 -24.57 15.69 33.15
C ARG A 330 -23.53 14.85 32.39
N SER A 331 -22.45 15.56 32.02
CA SER A 331 -21.13 15.07 31.60
C SER A 331 -20.98 14.42 30.22
N ALA A 332 -21.08 15.23 29.17
CA ALA A 332 -20.10 15.19 28.09
C ALA A 332 -19.75 16.63 27.70
N ARG A 333 -19.16 17.38 28.64
CA ARG A 333 -18.55 18.69 28.33
C ARG A 333 -17.31 18.41 27.51
N TRP A 334 -17.39 18.63 26.21
CA TRP A 334 -16.22 18.62 25.35
C TRP A 334 -15.26 19.73 25.81
N PRO A 335 -13.93 19.51 25.76
CA PRO A 335 -12.96 20.54 26.09
C PRO A 335 -13.08 21.66 25.06
N ALA A 336 -13.71 22.76 25.44
CA ALA A 336 -14.04 23.90 24.57
C ALA A 336 -12.83 24.76 24.13
N GLY A 337 -11.63 24.17 24.06
CA GLY A 337 -10.40 24.87 23.71
C GLY A 337 -9.98 24.62 22.27
N ARG A 338 -9.59 25.70 21.57
CA ARG A 338 -8.80 25.64 20.31
C ARG A 338 -7.58 24.72 20.40
N ALA A 339 -7.12 24.43 21.61
CA ALA A 339 -6.04 23.50 21.92
C ALA A 339 -6.25 22.10 21.32
N TRP A 340 -7.46 21.54 21.27
CA TRP A 340 -7.63 20.15 20.83
C TRP A 340 -7.40 19.95 19.33
N VAL A 341 -7.75 20.95 18.50
CA VAL A 341 -7.44 20.93 17.06
C VAL A 341 -5.93 20.98 16.83
N LEU A 342 -5.21 21.80 17.61
CA LEU A 342 -3.76 21.84 17.59
C LEU A 342 -3.17 20.51 18.09
N THR A 343 -3.73 19.90 19.13
CA THR A 343 -3.32 18.58 19.63
C THR A 343 -3.51 17.49 18.58
N ALA A 344 -4.64 17.45 17.88
CA ALA A 344 -4.88 16.48 16.81
C ALA A 344 -3.92 16.67 15.63
N PHE A 345 -3.65 17.93 15.23
CA PHE A 345 -2.67 18.25 14.21
C PHE A 345 -1.25 17.84 14.62
N LEU A 346 -0.84 18.19 15.85
CA LEU A 346 0.47 17.80 16.40
C LEU A 346 0.60 16.29 16.55
N LEU A 347 -0.46 15.58 16.96
CA LEU A 347 -0.45 14.12 17.04
C LEU A 347 -0.26 13.50 15.65
N GLY A 348 -0.94 14.02 14.63
CA GLY A 348 -0.73 13.61 13.24
C GLY A 348 0.72 13.87 12.77
N ALA A 349 1.25 15.07 13.04
CA ALA A 349 2.64 15.41 12.72
C ALA A 349 3.66 14.54 13.47
N VAL A 350 3.42 14.22 14.75
CA VAL A 350 4.26 13.32 15.55
C VAL A 350 4.19 11.89 15.04
N LEU A 351 3.01 11.38 14.65
CA LEU A 351 2.89 10.05 14.04
C LEU A 351 3.61 9.98 12.68
N CYS A 352 3.52 11.03 11.87
CA CYS A 352 4.27 11.13 10.62
C CYS A 352 5.79 11.22 10.86
N ALA A 353 6.22 12.04 11.82
CA ALA A 353 7.63 12.17 12.19
C ALA A 353 8.18 10.87 12.82
N TRP A 354 7.38 10.16 13.61
CA TRP A 354 7.73 8.85 14.16
C TRP A 354 7.81 7.79 13.08
N ALA A 355 6.87 7.74 12.13
CA ALA A 355 6.94 6.83 10.98
C ALA A 355 8.17 7.13 10.11
N TYR A 356 8.51 8.42 9.93
CA TYR A 356 9.70 8.86 9.20
C TYR A 356 10.99 8.52 9.95
N ALA A 357 11.07 8.76 11.26
CA ALA A 357 12.23 8.45 12.09
C ALA A 357 12.43 6.94 12.24
N SER A 358 11.33 6.17 12.27
CA SER A 358 11.36 4.71 12.28
C SER A 358 11.62 4.13 10.90
N ARG A 359 11.81 4.95 9.85
CA ARG A 359 12.03 4.48 8.48
C ARG A 359 13.27 3.61 8.40
N ASP A 360 14.40 4.04 8.96
CA ASP A 360 15.64 3.28 8.82
C ASP A 360 15.61 1.98 9.64
N ASP A 361 14.91 1.98 10.78
CA ASP A 361 14.68 0.76 11.57
C ASP A 361 13.65 -0.18 10.91
N LEU A 362 12.59 0.36 10.30
CA LEU A 362 11.62 -0.39 9.50
C LEU A 362 12.22 -0.87 8.19
N TYR A 363 13.15 -0.13 7.58
CA TYR A 363 13.85 -0.51 6.36
C TYR A 363 14.90 -1.58 6.65
N ARG A 364 15.61 -1.49 7.79
CA ARG A 364 16.46 -2.57 8.30
C ARG A 364 15.66 -3.82 8.67
N ALA A 365 14.50 -3.65 9.33
CA ALA A 365 13.59 -4.75 9.62
C ALA A 365 12.95 -5.32 8.34
N TYR A 366 12.65 -4.49 7.34
CA TYR A 366 12.10 -4.89 6.05
C TYR A 366 13.13 -5.63 5.18
N LEU A 367 14.39 -5.19 5.19
CA LEU A 367 15.51 -5.93 4.61
C LEU A 367 15.75 -7.26 5.35
N GLY A 368 15.40 -7.34 6.64
CA GLY A 368 15.34 -8.59 7.39
C GLY A 368 14.13 -9.48 7.05
N LEU A 369 12.98 -8.89 6.72
CA LEU A 369 11.70 -9.58 6.51
C LEU A 369 11.43 -10.03 5.05
N GLN A 370 12.44 -10.17 4.18
CA GLN A 370 12.31 -10.77 2.85
C GLN A 370 12.82 -12.23 2.79
N PRO A 371 12.09 -13.23 3.33
CA PRO A 371 12.51 -14.63 3.26
C PRO A 371 12.29 -15.29 1.89
N GLU A 372 11.52 -14.71 0.96
CA GLU A 372 11.14 -15.37 -0.31
C GLU A 372 11.63 -14.67 -1.59
N ALA A 373 11.98 -13.38 -1.55
CA ALA A 373 12.62 -12.71 -2.70
C ALA A 373 14.14 -12.91 -2.74
N GLN A 374 14.71 -13.47 -1.67
CA GLN A 374 16.10 -13.85 -1.59
C GLN A 374 16.18 -15.38 -1.61
N ASN A 375 16.76 -15.96 -2.65
CA ASN A 375 17.42 -17.28 -2.54
C ASN A 375 18.66 -17.21 -1.62
N VAL A 376 18.72 -16.25 -0.70
CA VAL A 376 19.88 -15.86 0.10
C VAL A 376 19.29 -15.33 1.42
N GLY A 377 18.70 -16.21 2.24
CA GLY A 377 17.89 -15.78 3.38
C GLY A 377 18.61 -14.79 4.32
N GLU A 378 17.86 -13.96 5.04
CA GLU A 378 18.32 -12.93 6.01
C GLU A 378 19.52 -13.37 6.87
N LYS A 379 19.52 -14.63 7.30
CA LYS A 379 20.61 -15.23 8.08
C LYS A 379 21.96 -15.19 7.35
N ALA A 380 21.98 -15.47 6.05
CA ALA A 380 23.20 -15.48 5.24
C ALA A 380 23.81 -14.08 5.09
N TYR A 381 22.98 -13.04 4.93
CA TYR A 381 23.47 -11.67 4.83
C TYR A 381 24.03 -11.15 6.16
N VAL A 382 23.33 -11.42 7.28
CA VAL A 382 23.76 -10.99 8.62
C VAL A 382 24.95 -11.80 9.11
N ALA A 383 25.01 -13.11 8.80
CA ALA A 383 26.12 -13.99 9.16
C ALA A 383 27.31 -13.88 8.20
N GLY A 384 27.13 -13.24 7.04
CA GLY A 384 28.18 -13.07 6.05
C GLY A 384 29.38 -12.32 6.61
N GLN A 385 30.56 -12.90 6.44
CA GLN A 385 31.80 -12.27 6.86
C GLN A 385 32.14 -11.14 5.89
N ARG A 386 32.33 -9.93 6.43
CA ARG A 386 32.77 -8.77 5.66
C ARG A 386 34.28 -8.87 5.42
N LEU A 387 34.68 -9.03 4.16
CA LEU A 387 36.10 -9.17 3.80
C LEU A 387 36.73 -7.84 3.38
N GLY A 388 35.97 -6.99 2.67
CA GLY A 388 36.46 -5.67 2.22
C GLY A 388 37.70 -5.75 1.33
N MET A 389 37.89 -6.86 0.60
CA MET A 389 39.05 -7.06 -0.25
C MET A 389 38.86 -6.32 -1.57
N GLU A 390 39.82 -5.51 -1.97
CA GLU A 390 39.74 -4.69 -3.18
C GLU A 390 40.81 -5.11 -4.19
N LYS A 391 40.44 -5.14 -5.48
CA LYS A 391 41.38 -5.26 -6.59
C LYS A 391 41.05 -4.23 -7.67
N THR A 392 42.09 -3.57 -8.19
CA THR A 392 41.96 -2.58 -9.25
C THR A 392 42.82 -2.99 -10.45
N ALA A 393 42.23 -3.07 -11.64
CA ALA A 393 42.93 -3.38 -12.90
C ALA A 393 42.15 -2.84 -14.10
N GLY A 394 42.86 -2.42 -15.17
CA GLY A 394 42.21 -2.04 -16.44
C GLY A 394 41.19 -0.89 -16.35
N GLY A 395 41.32 0.00 -15.37
CA GLY A 395 40.36 1.07 -15.10
C GLY A 395 39.08 0.61 -14.40
N ALA A 396 39.07 -0.57 -13.78
CA ALA A 396 37.96 -1.08 -12.99
C ALA A 396 38.44 -1.41 -11.58
N ARG A 397 37.58 -1.20 -10.58
CA ARG A 397 37.79 -1.65 -9.20
C ARG A 397 36.69 -2.64 -8.85
N VAL A 398 37.09 -3.78 -8.31
CA VAL A 398 36.17 -4.78 -7.77
C VAL A 398 36.43 -4.93 -6.27
N THR A 399 35.38 -4.81 -5.47
CA THR A 399 35.43 -4.93 -4.01
C THR A 399 34.62 -6.13 -3.57
N LEU A 400 35.26 -7.14 -3.00
CA LEU A 400 34.60 -8.27 -2.36
C LEU A 400 34.09 -7.85 -0.97
N ALA A 401 32.81 -7.50 -0.89
CA ALA A 401 32.20 -6.89 0.28
C ALA A 401 31.87 -7.93 1.36
N SER A 402 31.25 -9.05 0.98
CA SER A 402 30.79 -10.08 1.92
C SER A 402 30.79 -11.46 1.32
N VAL A 403 31.06 -12.48 2.13
CA VAL A 403 30.88 -13.88 1.75
C VAL A 403 30.22 -14.66 2.89
N TYR A 404 29.33 -15.58 2.53
CA TYR A 404 28.68 -16.54 3.43
C TYR A 404 28.73 -17.92 2.79
N ALA A 405 29.00 -18.97 3.59
CA ALA A 405 29.00 -20.35 3.11
C ALA A 405 28.25 -21.25 4.09
N GLU A 406 27.44 -22.15 3.53
CA GLU A 406 26.77 -23.26 4.19
C GLU A 406 26.93 -24.53 3.35
N GLU A 407 26.53 -25.69 3.89
CA GLU A 407 26.78 -27.00 3.25
C GLU A 407 26.33 -27.07 1.79
N ARG A 408 25.26 -26.37 1.41
CA ARG A 408 24.69 -26.46 0.05
C ARG A 408 24.85 -25.19 -0.77
N ARG A 409 25.46 -24.15 -0.22
CA ARG A 409 25.50 -22.86 -0.90
C ARG A 409 26.65 -21.97 -0.43
N VAL A 410 27.23 -21.25 -1.37
CA VAL A 410 28.12 -20.11 -1.09
C VAL A 410 27.51 -18.86 -1.71
N ILE A 411 27.36 -17.81 -0.92
CA ILE A 411 26.85 -16.51 -1.35
C ILE A 411 27.97 -15.50 -1.31
N VAL A 412 28.14 -14.78 -2.41
CA VAL A 412 29.17 -13.78 -2.59
C VAL A 412 28.54 -12.44 -2.95
N GLY A 413 28.84 -11.41 -2.17
CA GLY A 413 28.49 -10.02 -2.46
C GLY A 413 29.74 -9.23 -2.83
N TYR A 414 29.73 -8.57 -3.99
CA TYR A 414 30.83 -7.75 -4.48
C TYR A 414 30.33 -6.50 -5.21
N GLU A 415 31.20 -5.50 -5.31
CA GLU A 415 30.91 -4.23 -5.97
C GLU A 415 31.84 -4.05 -7.17
N VAL A 416 31.32 -3.53 -8.28
CA VAL A 416 32.10 -3.20 -9.48
C VAL A 416 32.00 -1.70 -9.71
N GLU A 417 33.13 -1.00 -9.69
CA GLU A 417 33.24 0.44 -9.93
C GLU A 417 34.06 0.66 -11.21
N ASP A 418 33.49 1.40 -12.15
CA ASP A 418 34.24 1.86 -13.32
C ASP A 418 35.01 3.13 -12.99
N LEU A 419 36.34 3.06 -13.07
CA LEU A 419 37.24 4.18 -12.85
C LEU A 419 37.55 4.94 -14.15
N ASN A 420 36.97 4.52 -15.27
CA ASN A 420 37.17 5.12 -16.59
C ASN A 420 35.84 5.63 -17.19
N ASP A 421 35.56 6.91 -16.97
CA ASP A 421 34.40 7.64 -17.49
C ASP A 421 34.33 7.73 -19.03
N GLN A 422 35.41 7.38 -19.72
CA GLN A 422 35.52 7.43 -21.18
C GLN A 422 35.22 6.11 -21.88
N ARG A 423 34.75 5.06 -21.18
CA ARG A 423 34.38 3.81 -21.85
C ARG A 423 33.24 4.02 -22.83
N ARG A 424 33.39 3.44 -24.02
CA ARG A 424 32.39 3.53 -25.08
C ARG A 424 32.30 2.20 -25.82
N VAL A 425 31.07 1.71 -25.98
CA VAL A 425 30.76 0.54 -26.83
C VAL A 425 29.86 0.99 -27.96
N GLY A 426 30.31 0.80 -29.20
CA GLY A 426 29.59 1.26 -30.38
C GLY A 426 29.31 2.77 -30.43
N GLY A 427 30.13 3.58 -29.74
CA GLY A 427 29.98 5.04 -29.65
C GLY A 427 29.11 5.54 -28.49
N TYR A 428 28.41 4.65 -27.78
CA TYR A 428 27.62 4.99 -26.59
C TYR A 428 28.46 4.85 -25.32
N PRO A 429 28.19 5.63 -24.24
CA PRO A 429 28.69 5.34 -22.90
C PRO A 429 28.51 3.87 -22.57
N ALA A 430 29.53 3.25 -21.98
CA ALA A 430 29.47 1.87 -21.56
C ALA A 430 29.71 1.77 -20.05
N GLU A 431 29.01 0.82 -19.43
CA GLU A 431 29.17 0.47 -18.03
C GLU A 431 29.85 -0.90 -17.90
N LEU A 432 30.55 -1.11 -16.79
CA LEU A 432 31.15 -2.40 -16.48
C LEU A 432 30.17 -3.29 -15.75
N GLN A 433 29.78 -4.37 -16.40
CA GLN A 433 28.92 -5.39 -15.82
C GLN A 433 29.75 -6.65 -15.54
N PRO A 434 29.58 -7.30 -14.38
CA PRO A 434 30.08 -8.65 -14.23
C PRO A 434 29.35 -9.59 -15.19
N LEU A 435 30.07 -10.54 -15.75
CA LEU A 435 29.47 -11.48 -16.67
C LEU A 435 28.73 -12.58 -15.88
N LEU A 436 27.50 -12.29 -15.47
CA LEU A 436 26.66 -13.10 -14.56
C LEU A 436 25.86 -14.19 -15.30
N GLY A 437 26.54 -15.07 -16.03
CA GLY A 437 25.87 -16.14 -16.77
C GLY A 437 24.96 -15.63 -17.89
N PHE A 438 24.58 -16.52 -18.80
CA PHE A 438 23.63 -16.17 -19.85
C PHE A 438 22.23 -16.29 -19.26
N GLY A 439 21.71 -15.18 -18.72
CA GLY A 439 20.43 -15.14 -18.02
C GLY A 439 19.26 -15.83 -18.73
N TYR A 440 19.34 -16.06 -20.05
CA TYR A 440 18.30 -16.79 -20.80
C TYR A 440 18.82 -17.60 -22.03
N GLY A 441 20.09 -18.02 -22.12
CA GLY A 441 20.58 -18.64 -23.37
C GLY A 441 21.95 -19.34 -23.38
N ARG A 442 22.37 -19.77 -24.57
CA ARG A 442 23.76 -20.21 -24.82
C ARG A 442 24.66 -18.98 -25.02
N PRO A 443 25.94 -19.04 -24.62
CA PRO A 443 26.89 -17.98 -24.94
C PRO A 443 26.85 -17.62 -26.42
N THR A 444 26.92 -16.33 -26.74
CA THR A 444 27.15 -15.89 -28.12
C THR A 444 28.52 -16.40 -28.59
N PRO A 445 28.75 -16.59 -29.91
CA PRO A 445 30.06 -17.03 -30.40
C PRO A 445 31.24 -16.14 -29.95
N ARG A 446 30.99 -14.85 -29.66
CA ARG A 446 32.00 -13.92 -29.11
C ARG A 446 32.30 -14.25 -27.66
N GLU A 447 31.27 -14.52 -26.85
CA GLU A 447 31.41 -14.96 -25.46
C GLU A 447 32.03 -16.36 -25.37
N GLU A 448 31.63 -17.32 -26.21
CA GLU A 448 32.28 -18.64 -26.29
C GLU A 448 33.78 -18.52 -26.60
N LYS A 449 34.14 -17.63 -27.53
CA LYS A 449 35.54 -17.36 -27.86
C LYS A 449 36.29 -16.78 -26.67
N TYR A 450 35.68 -15.81 -25.97
CA TYR A 450 36.27 -15.19 -24.78
C TYR A 450 36.46 -16.23 -23.67
N LEU A 451 35.41 -16.98 -23.33
CA LEU A 451 35.45 -18.07 -22.34
C LEU A 451 36.59 -19.05 -22.67
N LYS A 452 36.68 -19.47 -23.93
CA LYS A 452 37.75 -20.37 -24.41
C LYS A 452 39.15 -19.75 -24.36
N GLU A 453 39.30 -18.47 -24.70
CA GLU A 453 40.60 -17.77 -24.70
C GLU A 453 41.19 -17.65 -23.29
N TYR A 454 40.33 -17.42 -22.30
CA TYR A 454 40.73 -17.25 -20.91
C TYR A 454 40.64 -18.55 -20.08
N GLY A 455 40.23 -19.66 -20.70
CA GLY A 455 40.05 -20.94 -19.99
C GLY A 455 38.90 -20.89 -18.96
N LEU A 456 38.01 -19.92 -19.08
CA LEU A 456 36.79 -19.83 -18.29
C LEU A 456 35.81 -20.84 -18.90
N GLY A 457 35.28 -21.76 -18.11
CA GLY A 457 34.33 -22.77 -18.59
C GLY A 457 33.02 -22.13 -19.10
N THR A 458 31.95 -22.92 -19.19
CA THR A 458 30.61 -22.33 -19.41
C THR A 458 30.09 -21.53 -18.22
N ASN A 459 30.85 -21.51 -17.11
CA ASN A 459 30.54 -20.80 -15.88
C ASN A 459 31.25 -19.46 -15.88
N VAL A 460 30.47 -18.40 -15.68
CA VAL A 460 30.79 -17.06 -16.15
C VAL A 460 31.20 -16.12 -15.02
N VAL A 461 30.78 -16.42 -13.79
CA VAL A 461 31.57 -16.16 -12.57
C VAL A 461 31.89 -17.52 -12.00
N ALA A 462 33.16 -17.77 -11.69
CA ALA A 462 33.61 -19.07 -11.22
C ALA A 462 34.00 -18.99 -9.75
N LEU A 463 33.51 -19.93 -8.95
CA LEU A 463 33.94 -20.13 -7.58
C LEU A 463 34.51 -21.54 -7.52
N THR A 464 35.75 -21.66 -7.03
CA THR A 464 36.44 -22.94 -6.84
C THR A 464 36.96 -23.06 -5.41
N ASP A 465 37.23 -24.28 -4.95
CA ASP A 465 37.90 -24.52 -3.67
C ASP A 465 39.32 -25.09 -3.80
N ARG A 466 39.97 -25.46 -2.68
CA ARG A 466 41.35 -26.02 -2.70
C ARG A 466 41.48 -27.32 -3.49
N SER A 467 40.39 -28.04 -3.69
CA SER A 467 40.37 -29.31 -4.43
C SER A 467 40.13 -29.07 -5.92
N ASP A 468 40.11 -27.80 -6.37
CA ASP A 468 39.69 -27.36 -7.69
C ASP A 468 38.25 -27.80 -8.04
N THR A 469 37.38 -27.98 -7.01
CA THR A 469 35.96 -28.28 -7.21
C THR A 469 35.26 -27.03 -7.72
N ASP A 470 34.58 -27.12 -8.87
CA ASP A 470 33.82 -26.01 -9.45
C ASP A 470 32.43 -25.92 -8.82
N PHE A 471 32.00 -24.70 -8.50
CA PHE A 471 30.68 -24.45 -7.94
C PHE A 471 29.79 -23.85 -9.01
N ARG A 472 28.63 -24.46 -9.23
CA ARG A 472 27.69 -23.99 -10.23
C ARG A 472 26.93 -22.77 -9.68
N MET A 473 26.88 -21.69 -10.46
CA MET A 473 26.01 -20.56 -10.14
C MET A 473 24.55 -21.04 -10.09
N ALA A 474 23.86 -20.76 -8.98
CA ALA A 474 22.46 -21.13 -8.82
C ALA A 474 21.61 -20.40 -9.87
N GLU A 475 20.61 -21.08 -10.44
CA GLU A 475 19.77 -20.51 -11.49
C GLU A 475 19.06 -19.24 -10.97
N ASN A 476 19.11 -18.15 -11.75
CA ASN A 476 18.54 -16.84 -11.42
C ASN A 476 19.09 -16.18 -10.13
N SER A 477 20.31 -16.53 -9.70
CA SER A 477 20.88 -15.99 -8.45
C SER A 477 21.66 -14.68 -8.59
N GLY A 478 21.82 -14.16 -9.81
CA GLY A 478 22.47 -12.87 -10.05
C GLY A 478 21.50 -11.71 -9.84
N MET A 479 21.75 -10.89 -8.83
CA MET A 479 21.12 -9.58 -8.70
C MET A 479 22.18 -8.50 -8.85
N THR A 480 21.92 -7.56 -9.76
CA THR A 480 22.70 -6.33 -9.90
C THR A 480 21.82 -5.19 -9.40
N SER A 481 22.31 -4.41 -8.45
CA SER A 481 21.67 -3.14 -8.11
C SER A 481 21.75 -2.24 -9.32
N GLU A 482 20.62 -1.70 -9.77
CA GLU A 482 20.63 -0.48 -10.57
C GLU A 482 21.36 0.56 -9.70
N GLY A 483 22.50 1.09 -10.19
CA GLY A 483 23.24 2.13 -9.49
C GLY A 483 22.38 3.38 -9.26
N PRO A 484 22.89 4.41 -8.55
CA PRO A 484 22.20 5.71 -8.51
C PRO A 484 21.88 6.19 -9.94
N ASP A 485 20.73 6.84 -10.16
CA ASP A 485 20.05 7.12 -11.45
C ASP A 485 20.84 7.84 -12.57
N ASN A 486 22.17 7.96 -12.45
CA ASN A 486 23.09 8.15 -13.56
C ASN A 486 23.79 6.81 -13.83
N MET A 487 23.37 6.09 -14.88
CA MET A 487 23.90 4.79 -15.38
C MET A 487 25.41 4.75 -15.69
N VAL A 488 26.22 5.68 -15.18
CA VAL A 488 27.65 5.82 -15.46
C VAL A 488 28.46 6.06 -14.17
N GLU A 489 27.85 6.51 -13.07
CA GLU A 489 28.60 7.01 -11.90
C GLU A 489 28.14 6.36 -10.60
N GLY A 490 28.66 5.17 -10.30
CA GLY A 490 28.55 4.54 -8.99
C GLY A 490 28.99 3.07 -8.98
N PRO A 491 29.41 2.52 -7.83
CA PRO A 491 29.69 1.10 -7.70
C PRO A 491 28.40 0.28 -7.84
N LEU A 492 28.40 -0.67 -8.78
CA LEU A 492 27.32 -1.63 -8.97
C LEU A 492 27.45 -2.76 -7.96
N GLN A 493 26.50 -2.86 -7.04
CA GLN A 493 26.45 -3.96 -6.07
C GLN A 493 25.89 -5.21 -6.73
N ASN A 494 26.60 -6.32 -6.60
CA ASN A 494 26.25 -7.61 -7.17
C ASN A 494 26.23 -8.69 -6.08
N MET A 495 25.24 -9.56 -6.15
CA MET A 495 25.15 -10.73 -5.26
C MET A 495 24.90 -11.98 -6.09
N VAL A 496 25.64 -13.04 -5.78
CA VAL A 496 25.60 -14.32 -6.50
C VAL A 496 25.59 -15.48 -5.52
N ALA A 497 24.77 -16.49 -5.80
CA ALA A 497 24.78 -17.75 -5.07
C ALA A 497 25.38 -18.88 -5.94
N PHE A 498 26.18 -19.72 -5.30
CA PHE A 498 26.84 -20.87 -5.88
C PHE A 498 26.44 -22.13 -5.14
N GLU A 499 26.21 -23.23 -5.86
CA GLU A 499 25.83 -24.53 -5.32
C GLU A 499 26.95 -25.55 -5.63
N PRO A 500 27.57 -26.18 -4.61
CA PRO A 500 28.50 -27.29 -4.80
C PRO A 500 27.76 -28.54 -5.29
N GLU A 501 28.40 -29.37 -6.10
CA GLU A 501 27.81 -30.65 -6.54
C GLU A 501 27.68 -31.66 -5.39
N GLU A 502 28.70 -31.77 -4.54
CA GLU A 502 28.79 -32.80 -3.48
C GLU A 502 28.53 -32.26 -2.06
N GLY A 503 28.09 -31.00 -1.93
CA GLY A 503 27.99 -30.32 -0.64
C GLY A 503 29.35 -29.91 -0.07
N LEU A 504 29.36 -29.01 0.89
CA LEU A 504 30.53 -28.57 1.65
C LEU A 504 30.50 -29.18 3.05
N GLU A 505 31.65 -29.62 3.55
CA GLU A 505 31.78 -30.05 4.94
C GLU A 505 31.79 -28.82 5.88
N PRO A 506 30.95 -28.78 6.93
CA PRO A 506 31.01 -27.73 7.94
C PRO A 506 32.37 -27.67 8.62
N GLY A 507 32.93 -26.47 8.78
CA GLY A 507 34.25 -26.28 9.36
C GLY A 507 34.71 -24.83 9.42
N GLU A 508 35.81 -24.56 10.13
CA GLU A 508 36.25 -23.19 10.44
C GLU A 508 37.05 -22.48 9.32
N GLY A 509 37.43 -23.16 8.23
CA GLY A 509 38.36 -22.58 7.26
C GLY A 509 38.40 -23.28 5.91
N HIS A 510 37.32 -23.14 5.13
CA HIS A 510 37.33 -23.54 3.72
C HIS A 510 37.91 -22.40 2.88
N ARG A 511 38.90 -22.71 2.03
CA ARG A 511 39.43 -21.71 1.09
C ARG A 511 38.69 -21.77 -0.22
N PHE A 512 38.30 -20.60 -0.67
CA PHE A 512 37.66 -20.38 -1.95
C PHE A 512 38.51 -19.46 -2.82
N ARG A 513 38.39 -19.65 -4.12
CA ARG A 513 38.91 -18.78 -5.15
C ARG A 513 37.76 -18.36 -6.05
N LEU A 514 37.48 -17.06 -6.04
CA LEU A 514 36.44 -16.43 -6.85
C LEU A 514 37.07 -15.70 -8.03
N GLU A 515 36.57 -15.95 -9.23
CA GLU A 515 36.98 -15.25 -10.45
C GLU A 515 35.82 -14.48 -11.06
N ILE A 516 35.95 -13.15 -11.11
CA ILE A 516 34.94 -12.22 -11.64
C ILE A 516 35.45 -11.63 -12.96
N PRO A 517 35.04 -12.15 -14.12
CA PRO A 517 35.23 -11.47 -15.39
C PRO A 517 34.22 -10.33 -15.55
N LEU A 518 34.66 -9.25 -16.19
CA LEU A 518 33.82 -8.10 -16.52
C LEU A 518 33.58 -8.03 -18.02
N VAL A 519 32.51 -7.35 -18.41
CA VAL A 519 32.22 -6.92 -19.78
C VAL A 519 31.81 -5.45 -19.79
N GLU A 520 31.97 -4.82 -20.94
CA GLU A 520 31.51 -3.46 -21.20
C GLU A 520 30.15 -3.55 -21.91
N GLU A 521 29.07 -3.11 -21.24
CA GLU A 521 27.72 -3.05 -21.81
C GLU A 521 27.36 -1.61 -22.20
N ALA A 522 26.83 -1.42 -23.41
CA ALA A 522 26.44 -0.09 -23.86
C ALA A 522 25.16 0.39 -23.16
N VAL A 523 25.21 1.58 -22.58
CA VAL A 523 24.05 2.28 -22.02
C VAL A 523 23.31 2.96 -23.17
N VAL A 524 22.35 2.26 -23.76
CA VAL A 524 21.50 2.77 -24.86
C VAL A 524 20.11 3.20 -24.35
N PRO A 525 19.49 4.22 -24.95
CA PRO A 525 18.08 4.57 -24.67
C PRO A 525 17.15 3.36 -24.88
N LEU A 526 16.07 3.28 -24.09
CA LEU A 526 15.08 2.19 -24.10
C LEU A 526 14.50 1.84 -25.50
N GLU A 527 14.52 2.79 -26.44
CA GLU A 527 13.97 2.64 -27.79
C GLU A 527 14.97 2.05 -28.80
N GLU A 528 16.27 2.04 -28.47
CA GLU A 528 17.32 1.56 -29.35
C GLU A 528 17.68 0.09 -29.07
N LYS A 529 18.08 -0.63 -30.13
CA LYS A 529 18.48 -2.03 -29.99
C LYS A 529 19.77 -2.13 -29.19
N ARG A 530 19.73 -2.82 -28.03
CA ARG A 530 20.91 -3.10 -27.21
C ARG A 530 22.04 -3.70 -28.06
N LEU A 531 23.22 -3.10 -27.98
CA LEU A 531 24.43 -3.62 -28.58
C LEU A 531 24.91 -4.82 -27.77
N PRO A 532 25.52 -5.83 -28.42
CA PRO A 532 26.13 -6.93 -27.68
C PRO A 532 27.27 -6.40 -26.80
N PRO A 533 27.43 -6.92 -25.57
CA PRO A 533 28.50 -6.51 -24.68
C PRO A 533 29.88 -6.79 -25.30
N GLU A 534 30.86 -5.95 -24.99
CA GLU A 534 32.24 -6.14 -25.41
C GLU A 534 33.08 -6.73 -24.26
N PRO A 535 34.04 -7.61 -24.57
CA PRO A 535 34.90 -8.17 -23.54
C PRO A 535 35.76 -7.07 -22.90
N PHE A 536 35.79 -7.05 -21.56
CA PHE A 536 36.71 -6.19 -20.84
C PHE A 536 38.16 -6.55 -21.20
N PRO A 537 39.04 -5.58 -21.50
CA PRO A 537 40.41 -5.85 -21.97
C PRO A 537 41.37 -6.40 -20.89
N GLY A 538 40.88 -6.72 -19.68
CA GLY A 538 41.67 -7.22 -18.56
C GLY A 538 41.44 -8.71 -18.25
N LYS A 539 42.35 -9.29 -17.47
CA LYS A 539 42.13 -10.62 -16.88
C LYS A 539 41.01 -10.56 -15.83
N PRO A 540 40.33 -11.68 -15.54
CA PRO A 540 39.36 -11.76 -14.45
C PRO A 540 39.95 -11.30 -13.11
N PHE A 541 39.11 -10.70 -12.28
CA PHE A 541 39.46 -10.33 -10.91
C PHE A 541 39.39 -11.58 -10.04
N VAL A 542 40.54 -12.06 -9.58
CA VAL A 542 40.65 -13.29 -8.76
C VAL A 542 40.70 -12.91 -7.28
N PHE A 543 39.88 -13.50 -6.42
CA PHE A 543 39.93 -13.31 -4.96
C PHE A 543 40.11 -14.66 -4.26
N ASP A 544 41.19 -14.81 -3.51
CA ASP A 544 41.42 -15.98 -2.65
C ASP A 544 41.05 -15.61 -1.20
N PHE A 545 40.12 -16.34 -0.60
CA PHE A 545 39.66 -16.07 0.77
C PHE A 545 39.36 -17.36 1.53
N GLU A 546 39.33 -17.27 2.86
CA GLU A 546 39.06 -18.39 3.77
C GLU A 546 37.92 -17.99 4.70
N ILE A 547 36.83 -18.77 4.71
CA ILE A 547 35.66 -18.52 5.56
C ILE A 547 35.15 -19.84 6.16
N PRO A 548 34.46 -19.80 7.31
CA PRO A 548 33.81 -20.98 7.85
C PRO A 548 32.59 -21.39 7.02
N VAL A 549 32.36 -22.70 6.92
CA VAL A 549 31.14 -23.30 6.34
C VAL A 549 30.19 -23.64 7.48
N GLN A 550 29.01 -23.03 7.47
CA GLN A 550 27.96 -23.29 8.46
C GLN A 550 27.18 -24.57 8.12
N PRO A 551 26.71 -25.32 9.12
CA PRO A 551 25.78 -26.43 8.87
C PRO A 551 24.45 -25.91 8.28
N ASP A 552 23.84 -26.69 7.38
CA ASP A 552 22.51 -26.40 6.81
C ASP A 552 21.48 -26.40 7.98
N PRO A 553 20.65 -25.35 8.15
CA PRO A 553 19.76 -25.19 9.32
C PRO A 553 18.67 -26.26 9.51
#